data_AF-A0AAW7KNS3-F1
#
_entry.id   AF-A0AAW7KNS3-F1
#
_cell.length_a   1.000
_cell.length_b   1.000
_cell.length_c   1.000
_cell.angle_alpha   90.00
_cell.angle_beta   90.00
_cell.angle_gamma   90.00
#
_symmetry.space_group_name_H-M   'P 1'
#
loop_
_entity.id
_entity.type
_entity.pdbx_description
1 polymer ?
#
loop_
_entity_poly.entity_id
_entity_poly.type
_entity_poly.pdbx_seq_one_letter_code
_entity_poly.pdbx_strand_id
1 'polypeptide(L)'
;MERYAYLDTWDKLQTDEFKSVFNYALNLAKNNQSNLTLVVNNVSQCSDFIEKFLNQVQVNKLAKGNVLKFQGVEVSLKSPFSIKNYNNYGVLCAFHPSDTSLQSMESTTEPQAIVILGEQEPHLHAWLKEHSGKVLRKE
;
A
#
# COMPACT_ATOMS: atom_id res chain seq x y z
N MET A 1 -5.84 -8.11 12.34
CA MET A 1 -5.19 -7.48 11.18
C MET A 1 -4.72 -8.56 10.23
N GLU A 2 -5.06 -8.43 8.95
CA GLU A 2 -4.57 -9.33 7.89
C GLU A 2 -3.39 -8.71 7.15
N ARG A 3 -2.47 -9.55 6.65
CA ARG A 3 -1.29 -9.12 5.92
C ARG A 3 -1.16 -9.89 4.64
N TYR A 4 -0.94 -9.18 3.55
CA TYR A 4 -0.91 -9.70 2.20
C TYR A 4 0.30 -9.15 1.46
N ALA A 5 0.98 -9.99 0.67
CA ALA A 5 2.00 -9.48 -0.25
C ALA A 5 2.00 -10.23 -1.58
N TYR A 6 2.12 -9.47 -2.66
CA TYR A 6 2.51 -9.97 -3.96
C TYR A 6 4.01 -9.69 -4.15
N LEU A 7 4.82 -10.75 -4.21
CA LEU A 7 6.27 -10.65 -4.36
C LEU A 7 6.71 -11.40 -5.63
N ASP A 8 7.35 -10.70 -6.55
CA ASP A 8 7.88 -11.28 -7.79
C ASP A 8 9.20 -10.61 -8.19
N THR A 9 9.81 -11.02 -9.31
CA THR A 9 11.02 -10.37 -9.83
C THR A 9 10.68 -9.03 -10.51
N TRP A 10 11.62 -8.06 -10.49
CA TRP A 10 11.37 -6.72 -11.03
C TRP A 10 10.80 -6.71 -12.46
N ASP A 11 11.28 -7.60 -13.34
CA ASP A 11 10.84 -7.75 -14.73
C ASP A 11 9.37 -8.20 -14.87
N LYS A 12 8.79 -8.78 -13.82
CA LYS A 12 7.39 -9.25 -13.78
C LYS A 12 6.44 -8.29 -13.07
N LEU A 13 6.97 -7.29 -12.37
CA LEU A 13 6.15 -6.25 -11.72
C LEU A 13 5.75 -5.19 -12.75
N GLN A 14 4.88 -5.58 -13.67
CA GLN A 14 4.36 -4.71 -14.71
C GLN A 14 3.16 -3.89 -14.20
N THR A 15 2.72 -2.93 -15.00
CA THR A 15 1.61 -2.02 -14.66
C THR A 15 0.34 -2.75 -14.18
N ASP A 16 0.07 -3.95 -14.69
CA ASP A 16 -1.13 -4.70 -14.33
C ASP A 16 -1.04 -5.32 -12.92
N GLU A 17 0.15 -5.69 -12.45
CA GLU A 17 0.37 -6.14 -11.07
C GLU A 17 0.11 -5.00 -10.09
N PHE A 18 0.60 -3.78 -10.41
CA PHE A 18 0.33 -2.58 -9.61
C PHE A 18 -1.18 -2.29 -9.52
N LYS A 19 -1.89 -2.34 -10.65
CA LYS A 19 -3.35 -2.16 -10.68
C LYS A 19 -4.07 -3.26 -9.88
N SER A 20 -3.64 -4.51 -10.01
CA SER A 20 -4.28 -5.65 -9.35
C SER A 20 -4.13 -5.56 -7.83
N VAL A 21 -2.93 -5.25 -7.33
CA VAL A 21 -2.70 -5.07 -5.90
C VAL A 21 -3.44 -3.85 -5.36
N PHE A 22 -3.44 -2.74 -6.09
CA PHE A 22 -4.23 -1.56 -5.72
C PHE A 22 -5.73 -1.88 -5.61
N ASN A 23 -6.31 -2.55 -6.62
CA ASN A 23 -7.71 -2.94 -6.62
C ASN A 23 -8.03 -3.95 -5.50
N TYR A 24 -7.11 -4.87 -5.21
CA TYR A 24 -7.25 -5.79 -4.09
C TYR A 24 -7.34 -5.05 -2.75
N ALA A 25 -6.41 -4.12 -2.49
CA ALA A 25 -6.43 -3.30 -1.29
C ALA A 25 -7.68 -2.40 -1.20
N LEU A 26 -8.11 -1.84 -2.34
CA LEU A 26 -9.33 -1.03 -2.44
C LEU A 26 -10.58 -1.86 -2.10
N ASN A 27 -10.67 -3.09 -2.60
CA ASN A 27 -11.79 -3.98 -2.29
C ASN A 27 -11.80 -4.38 -0.81
N LEU A 28 -10.64 -4.63 -0.20
CA LEU A 28 -10.55 -4.84 1.24
C LEU A 28 -11.05 -3.63 2.03
N ALA A 29 -10.61 -2.42 1.67
CA ALA A 29 -11.06 -1.18 2.32
C ALA A 29 -12.59 -1.01 2.19
N LYS A 30 -13.14 -1.26 0.99
CA LYS A 30 -14.57 -1.20 0.74
C LYS A 30 -15.36 -2.21 1.58
N ASN A 31 -14.90 -3.46 1.65
CA ASN A 31 -15.56 -4.52 2.41
C ASN A 31 -15.53 -4.25 3.91
N ASN A 32 -14.45 -3.65 4.40
CA ASN A 32 -14.30 -3.28 5.80
C ASN A 32 -14.87 -1.90 6.14
N GLN A 33 -15.56 -1.24 5.19
CA GLN A 33 -16.12 0.11 5.34
C GLN A 33 -15.09 1.13 5.85
N SER A 34 -13.87 1.07 5.31
CA SER A 34 -12.74 1.88 5.77
C SER A 34 -12.03 2.60 4.63
N ASN A 35 -11.06 3.42 5.02
CA ASN A 35 -10.23 4.18 4.11
C ASN A 35 -9.05 3.34 3.61
N LEU A 36 -8.51 3.71 2.45
CA LEU A 36 -7.27 3.18 1.91
C LEU A 36 -6.16 4.22 2.07
N THR A 37 -5.06 3.84 2.70
CA THR A 37 -3.86 4.67 2.78
C THR A 37 -2.75 4.03 1.97
N LEU A 38 -2.34 4.70 0.91
CA LEU A 38 -1.16 4.37 0.13
C LEU A 38 0.09 4.81 0.90
N VAL A 39 1.06 3.92 1.03
CA VAL A 39 2.33 4.17 1.71
C VAL A 39 3.47 4.10 0.69
N VAL A 40 4.23 5.18 0.61
CA VAL A 40 5.37 5.33 -0.30
C VAL A 40 6.58 5.85 0.46
N ASN A 41 7.77 5.35 0.14
CA ASN A 41 8.99 5.76 0.85
C ASN A 41 9.20 7.29 0.79
N ASN A 42 8.86 7.92 -0.34
CA ASN A 42 8.93 9.35 -0.55
C ASN A 42 7.73 9.86 -1.39
N VAL A 43 6.91 10.75 -0.82
CA VAL A 43 5.75 11.33 -1.50
C VAL A 43 6.16 12.15 -2.73
N SER A 44 7.32 12.80 -2.69
CA SER A 44 7.81 13.61 -3.83
C SER A 44 8.28 12.78 -5.02
N GLN A 45 8.46 11.47 -4.85
CA GLN A 45 8.93 10.53 -5.87
C GLN A 45 7.93 9.37 -6.07
N CYS A 46 6.67 9.56 -5.67
CA CYS A 46 5.68 8.49 -5.69
C CYS A 46 5.07 8.24 -7.08
N SER A 47 5.18 9.23 -8.00
CA SER A 47 4.59 9.22 -9.34
C SER A 47 4.88 7.93 -10.09
N ASP A 48 6.13 7.46 -10.02
CA ASP A 48 6.62 6.30 -10.77
C ASP A 48 5.81 5.02 -10.50
N PHE A 49 5.20 4.92 -9.32
CA PHE A 49 4.37 3.79 -8.94
C PHE A 49 2.88 4.09 -9.08
N ILE A 50 2.43 5.25 -8.59
CA ILE A 50 0.99 5.53 -8.50
C ILE A 50 0.36 5.93 -9.84
N GLU A 51 1.14 6.46 -10.78
CA GLU A 51 0.67 6.76 -12.15
C GLU A 51 0.35 5.49 -12.95
N LYS A 52 0.79 4.31 -12.49
CA LYS A 52 0.45 3.02 -13.11
C LYS A 52 -1.04 2.67 -12.97
N PHE A 53 -1.72 3.22 -11.96
CA PHE A 53 -3.12 2.90 -11.66
C PHE A 53 -4.01 4.11 -11.36
N LEU A 54 -3.44 5.33 -11.31
CA LEU A 54 -4.17 6.59 -11.18
C LEU A 54 -3.79 7.55 -12.31
N ASN A 55 -4.71 8.44 -12.67
CA ASN A 55 -4.40 9.50 -13.64
C ASN A 55 -3.66 10.68 -12.99
N GLN A 56 -3.04 11.55 -13.80
CA GLN A 56 -2.22 12.66 -13.30
C GLN A 56 -2.96 13.58 -12.33
N VAL A 57 -4.25 13.85 -12.54
CA VAL A 57 -5.05 14.72 -11.67
C VAL A 57 -5.19 14.10 -10.29
N GLN A 58 -5.45 12.80 -10.22
CA GLN A 58 -5.54 12.04 -8.98
C GLN A 58 -4.20 11.98 -8.25
N VAL A 59 -3.12 11.71 -8.99
CA VAL A 59 -1.74 11.69 -8.47
C VAL A 59 -1.37 13.05 -7.87
N ASN A 60 -1.59 14.14 -8.60
CA ASN A 60 -1.32 15.49 -8.12
C ASN A 60 -2.16 15.85 -6.87
N LYS A 61 -3.38 15.34 -6.78
CA LYS A 61 -4.24 15.53 -5.60
C LYS A 61 -3.62 14.85 -4.37
N LEU A 62 -3.24 13.58 -4.51
CA LEU A 62 -2.64 12.77 -3.44
C LEU A 62 -1.26 13.30 -3.01
N ALA A 63 -0.41 13.70 -3.97
CA ALA A 63 0.93 14.25 -3.70
C ALA A 63 0.88 15.53 -2.86
N LYS A 64 -0.21 16.32 -2.99
CA LYS A 64 -0.48 17.51 -2.17
C LYS A 64 -1.06 17.18 -0.78
N GLY A 65 -1.17 15.90 -0.43
CA GLY A 65 -1.72 15.44 0.85
C GLY A 65 -3.24 15.45 0.92
N ASN A 66 -3.95 15.69 -0.19
CA ASN A 66 -5.41 15.66 -0.21
C ASN A 66 -5.93 14.22 -0.28
N VAL A 67 -7.17 14.04 0.17
CA VAL A 67 -7.90 12.77 0.05
C VAL A 67 -8.60 12.68 -1.31
N LEU A 68 -8.45 11.55 -1.98
CA LEU A 68 -9.13 11.19 -3.22
C LEU A 68 -10.31 10.27 -2.91
N LYS A 69 -11.51 10.53 -3.47
CA LYS A 69 -12.60 9.55 -3.44
C LYS A 69 -12.53 8.69 -4.69
N PHE A 70 -12.26 7.39 -4.53
CA PHE A 70 -12.12 6.44 -5.63
C PHE A 70 -13.06 5.25 -5.42
N GLN A 71 -14.02 5.05 -6.33
CA GLN A 71 -15.04 3.99 -6.24
C GLN A 71 -15.78 3.91 -4.88
N GLY A 72 -15.98 5.06 -4.23
CA GLY A 72 -16.66 5.18 -2.94
C GLY A 72 -15.75 5.06 -1.71
N VAL A 73 -14.47 4.74 -1.88
CA VAL A 73 -13.46 4.67 -0.81
C VAL A 73 -12.65 5.96 -0.76
N GLU A 74 -12.32 6.43 0.43
CA GLU A 74 -11.36 7.51 0.63
C GLU A 74 -9.93 6.97 0.55
N VAL A 75 -9.16 7.51 -0.38
CA VAL A 75 -7.77 7.16 -0.65
C VAL A 75 -6.87 8.32 -0.23
N SER A 76 -5.87 8.02 0.58
CA SER A 76 -4.86 8.98 1.04
C SER A 76 -3.45 8.48 0.73
N LEU A 77 -2.46 9.37 0.79
CA LEU A 77 -1.06 9.05 0.56
C LEU A 77 -0.22 9.50 1.76
N LYS A 78 0.67 8.62 2.22
CA LYS A 78 1.54 8.86 3.37
C LYS A 78 2.97 8.36 3.09
N SER A 79 3.94 9.05 3.67
CA SER A 79 5.28 8.51 3.89
C SER A 79 5.38 7.88 5.28
N PRO A 80 6.38 7.01 5.53
CA PRO A 80 6.56 6.36 6.83
C PRO A 80 6.61 7.36 7.99
N PHE A 81 7.31 8.48 7.79
CA PHE A 81 7.48 9.54 8.80
C PHE A 81 6.17 10.29 9.13
N SER A 82 5.20 10.26 8.21
CA SER A 82 3.87 10.88 8.37
C SER A 82 2.83 9.94 8.99
N ILE A 83 3.17 8.66 9.12
CA ILE A 83 2.35 7.67 9.82
C ILE A 83 2.58 7.83 11.32
N LYS A 84 1.49 7.97 12.07
CA LYS A 84 1.50 8.18 13.52
C LYS A 84 0.81 7.00 14.18
N ASN A 85 1.44 6.44 15.20
CA ASN A 85 0.95 5.24 15.89
C ASN A 85 -0.48 5.37 16.43
N TYR A 86 -0.92 6.56 16.83
CA TYR A 86 -2.25 6.82 17.39
C TYR A 86 -3.39 7.01 16.37
N ASN A 87 -3.10 7.03 15.07
CA ASN A 87 -4.11 7.23 14.03
C ASN A 87 -4.52 5.90 13.39
N ASN A 88 -5.80 5.78 13.06
CA ASN A 88 -6.32 4.69 12.24
C ASN A 88 -6.22 5.07 10.75
N TYR A 89 -5.48 4.27 9.98
CA TYR A 89 -5.27 4.47 8.55
C TYR A 89 -6.07 3.49 7.68
N GLY A 90 -6.96 2.69 8.27
CA GLY A 90 -7.78 1.71 7.57
C GLY A 90 -6.95 0.57 6.98
N VAL A 91 -7.05 0.38 5.67
CA VAL A 91 -6.20 -0.54 4.92
C VAL A 91 -4.97 0.19 4.41
N LEU A 92 -3.79 -0.35 4.69
CA LEU A 92 -2.51 0.17 4.22
C LEU A 92 -2.08 -0.59 2.96
N CYS A 93 -1.67 0.14 1.92
CA CYS A 93 -1.15 -0.45 0.68
C CYS A 93 0.19 0.17 0.33
N ALA A 94 1.25 -0.63 0.25
CA ALA A 94 2.59 -0.17 -0.04
C ALA A 94 3.17 -0.81 -1.31
N PHE A 95 3.94 -0.03 -2.06
CA PHE A 95 4.65 -0.47 -3.26
C PHE A 95 6.15 -0.32 -3.01
N HIS A 96 6.88 -1.43 -3.08
CA HIS A 96 8.31 -1.53 -2.73
C HIS A 96 8.64 -0.86 -1.38
N PRO A 97 7.97 -1.27 -0.27
CA PRO A 97 8.22 -0.67 1.03
C PRO A 97 9.63 -1.00 1.53
N SER A 98 10.32 0.03 2.04
CA SER A 98 11.52 -0.15 2.86
C SER A 98 11.17 -0.74 4.25
N ASP A 99 12.18 -1.18 4.99
CA ASP A 99 12.02 -1.57 6.40
C ASP A 99 11.36 -0.49 7.24
N THR A 100 11.70 0.78 7.00
CA THR A 100 11.07 1.91 7.69
C THR A 100 9.58 2.00 7.37
N SER A 101 9.18 1.79 6.10
CA SER A 101 7.77 1.73 5.72
C SER A 101 7.03 0.60 6.42
N LEU A 102 7.62 -0.59 6.48
CA LEU A 102 7.04 -1.74 7.18
C LEU A 102 6.86 -1.46 8.67
N GLN A 103 7.92 -1.02 9.34
CA GLN A 103 7.89 -0.68 10.77
C GLN A 103 6.84 0.38 11.07
N SER A 104 6.77 1.44 10.25
CA SER A 104 5.76 2.47 10.42
C SER A 104 4.34 1.94 10.27
N MET A 105 4.07 1.09 9.27
CA MET A 105 2.74 0.48 9.07
C MET A 105 2.34 -0.42 10.25
N GLU A 106 3.24 -1.30 10.69
CA GLU A 106 3.01 -2.19 11.83
C GLU A 106 2.85 -1.45 13.16
N SER A 107 3.46 -0.27 13.29
CA SER A 107 3.34 0.55 14.51
C SER A 107 1.99 1.27 14.67
N THR A 108 1.11 1.20 13.66
CA THR A 108 -0.20 1.88 13.72
C THR A 108 -1.19 1.14 14.59
N THR A 109 -2.03 1.89 15.31
CA THR A 109 -3.08 1.33 16.16
C THR A 109 -4.21 0.82 15.27
N GLU A 110 -4.46 -0.49 15.36
CA GLU A 110 -5.55 -1.20 14.69
C GLU A 110 -5.60 -1.02 13.16
N PRO A 111 -4.53 -1.36 12.43
CA PRO A 111 -4.60 -1.37 10.98
C PRO A 111 -5.49 -2.56 10.58
N GLN A 112 -6.42 -2.34 9.66
CA GLN A 112 -7.36 -3.41 9.30
C GLN A 112 -6.66 -4.48 8.46
N ALA A 113 -5.87 -4.02 7.49
CA ALA A 113 -4.99 -4.86 6.70
C ALA A 113 -3.76 -4.10 6.19
N ILE A 114 -2.68 -4.82 5.91
CA ILE A 114 -1.51 -4.34 5.18
C ILE A 114 -1.37 -5.16 3.90
N VAL A 115 -1.30 -4.48 2.75
CA VAL A 115 -1.13 -5.08 1.43
C VAL A 115 0.15 -4.54 0.81
N ILE A 116 1.01 -5.44 0.33
CA ILE A 116 2.31 -5.09 -0.26
C ILE A 116 2.39 -5.59 -1.70
N LEU A 117 2.91 -4.75 -2.58
CA LEU A 117 3.57 -5.17 -3.81
C LEU A 117 5.06 -4.90 -3.66
N GLY A 118 5.91 -5.87 -3.96
CA GLY A 118 7.35 -5.67 -3.90
C GLY A 118 8.13 -6.72 -4.67
N GLU A 119 9.45 -6.53 -4.75
CA GLU A 119 10.32 -7.54 -5.31
C GLU A 119 10.56 -8.69 -4.31
N GLN A 120 11.07 -9.83 -4.75
CA GLN A 120 11.55 -10.90 -3.86
C GLN A 120 12.79 -10.45 -3.07
N GLU A 121 12.59 -9.57 -2.11
CA GLU A 121 13.64 -9.03 -1.24
C GLU A 121 13.61 -9.73 0.13
N PRO A 122 14.79 -9.99 0.75
CA PRO A 122 14.87 -10.71 2.02
C PRO A 122 14.02 -10.10 3.14
N HIS A 123 13.94 -8.77 3.23
CA HIS A 123 13.17 -8.10 4.29
C HIS A 123 11.66 -8.28 4.13
N LEU A 124 11.14 -8.31 2.90
CA LEU A 124 9.72 -8.57 2.64
C LEU A 124 9.34 -10.01 2.97
N HIS A 125 10.22 -10.97 2.66
CA HIS A 125 10.05 -12.36 3.07
C HIS A 125 10.11 -12.53 4.59
N ALA A 126 11.05 -11.86 5.25
CA ALA A 126 11.16 -11.87 6.72
C ALA A 126 9.89 -11.30 7.37
N TRP A 127 9.42 -10.15 6.89
CA TRP A 127 8.19 -9.50 7.37
C TRP A 127 6.96 -10.40 7.21
N LEU A 128 6.78 -11.01 6.04
CA LEU A 128 5.69 -11.95 5.79
C LEU A 128 5.73 -13.13 6.77
N LYS A 129 6.91 -13.69 7.01
CA LYS A 129 7.08 -14.82 7.92
C LYS A 129 6.79 -14.43 9.36
N GLU A 130 7.36 -13.32 9.83
CA GLU A 130 7.19 -12.80 11.19
C GLU A 130 5.72 -12.54 11.52
N HIS A 131 4.97 -11.99 10.55
CA HIS A 131 3.60 -11.56 10.79
C HIS A 131 2.54 -12.52 10.24
N SER A 132 2.94 -13.76 9.88
CA SER A 132 2.04 -14.79 9.31
C SER A 132 1.24 -14.27 8.10
N GLY A 133 1.88 -13.50 7.23
CA GLY A 133 1.28 -12.89 6.06
C GLY A 133 0.97 -13.91 4.95
N LYS A 134 -0.03 -13.60 4.15
CA LYS A 134 -0.50 -14.40 3.02
C LYS A 134 0.16 -13.91 1.73
N VAL A 135 0.78 -14.83 0.98
CA VAL A 135 1.30 -14.52 -0.36
C VAL A 135 0.14 -14.50 -1.35
N LEU A 136 -0.04 -13.38 -2.04
CA LEU A 136 -0.95 -13.24 -3.17
C LEU A 136 -0.31 -13.86 -4.40
N ARG A 137 -1.14 -14.48 -5.25
CA ARG A 137 -0.71 -15.06 -6.53
C ARG A 137 -1.56 -14.50 -7.64
N LYS A 138 -0.98 -14.39 -8.83
CA LYS A 138 -1.70 -14.12 -10.06
C LYS A 138 -2.45 -15.39 -10.42
N GLU A 139 -3.79 -15.31 -10.47
CA GLU A 139 -4.62 -16.39 -11.01
C GLU A 139 -4.54 -16.42 -12.54
#